data_AF-A0A8C6Z4V2-F1
#
_entry.id   AF-A0A8C6Z4V2-F1
#
_cell.length_a   1.000
_cell.length_b   1.000
_cell.length_c   1.000
_cell.angle_alpha   90.00
_cell.angle_beta   90.00
_cell.angle_gamma   90.00
#
_symmetry.space_group_name_H-M   'P 1'
#
loop_
_entity.id
_entity.type
_entity.pdbx_description
1 polymer ?
#
loop_
_entity_poly.entity_id
_entity_poly.type
_entity_poly.pdbx_seq_one_letter_code
_entity_poly.pdbx_strand_id
1 'polypeptide(L)'
;MGPAFRRIPLRREVHHWPKASRAHELVERPILPTCITVPLQWDEYPMPSGWGPQQDTPSALARLLKHSHTHSVPATGDITSSKRKTSGMRKIGGDTRAPQEEATELLGRAEP
;
A
#
# COMPACT_ATOMS: atom_id res chain seq x y z
N MET A 1 -9.38 51.95 63.62
CA MET A 1 -8.72 50.64 63.80
C MET A 1 -9.32 49.67 62.78
N GLY A 2 -8.60 49.34 61.71
CA GLY A 2 -9.07 48.42 60.65
C GLY A 2 -8.38 47.05 60.77
N PRO A 3 -9.02 45.94 60.34
CA PRO A 3 -8.49 44.61 60.59
C PRO A 3 -7.28 44.32 59.69
N ALA A 4 -6.23 43.77 60.29
CA ALA A 4 -5.03 43.32 59.60
C ALA A 4 -5.35 42.05 58.78
N PHE A 5 -5.38 42.19 57.45
CA PHE A 5 -5.45 41.06 56.53
C PHE A 5 -4.13 40.26 56.60
N ARG A 6 -4.15 39.08 57.23
CA ARG A 6 -3.04 38.13 57.13
C ARG A 6 -3.08 37.48 55.74
N ARG A 7 -2.06 37.73 54.93
CA ARG A 7 -1.83 37.00 53.68
C ARG A 7 -1.48 35.55 54.03
N ILE A 8 -2.35 34.62 53.68
CA ILE A 8 -2.07 33.19 53.73
C ILE A 8 -1.14 32.88 52.54
N PRO A 9 0.05 32.30 52.75
CA PRO A 9 0.89 31.90 51.63
C PRO A 9 0.23 30.71 50.92
N LEU A 10 -0.22 30.93 49.69
CA LEU A 10 -0.57 29.85 48.77
C LEU A 10 0.70 29.03 48.53
N ARG A 11 0.78 27.88 49.20
CA ARG A 11 1.79 26.85 48.94
C ARG A 11 1.59 26.43 47.48
N ARG A 12 2.43 26.94 46.57
CA ARG A 12 2.50 26.43 45.20
C ARG A 12 3.09 25.04 45.29
N GLU A 13 2.25 24.03 45.40
CA GLU A 13 2.64 22.67 45.05
C GLU A 13 2.86 22.66 43.54
N VAL A 14 4.13 22.79 43.17
CA VAL A 14 4.57 22.53 41.81
C VAL A 14 4.42 21.03 41.63
N HIS A 15 3.33 20.60 41.00
CA HIS A 15 3.25 19.24 40.50
C HIS A 15 4.39 19.07 39.48
N HIS A 16 5.50 18.48 39.94
CA HIS A 16 6.55 17.97 39.07
C HIS A 16 5.90 16.89 38.21
N TRP A 17 5.56 17.25 36.97
CA TRP A 17 5.22 16.26 35.94
C TRP A 17 6.41 15.31 35.81
N PRO A 18 6.27 13.98 36.03
CA PRO A 18 7.40 13.07 35.88
C PRO A 18 7.99 13.29 34.49
N LYS A 19 9.29 13.60 34.41
CA LYS A 19 9.96 13.74 33.11
C LYS A 19 9.69 12.45 32.37
N ALA A 20 8.96 12.58 31.26
CA ALA A 20 8.70 11.50 30.34
C ALA A 20 10.04 10.92 29.91
N SER A 21 10.50 9.85 30.54
CA SER A 21 11.62 9.03 30.07
C SER A 21 11.10 7.71 29.49
N ARG A 22 9.93 7.26 29.94
CA ARG A 22 9.27 6.03 29.50
C ARG A 22 8.16 6.22 28.45
N ALA A 23 7.77 7.48 28.19
CA ALA A 23 6.76 7.79 27.18
C ALA A 23 7.30 7.72 25.74
N HIS A 24 8.59 7.44 25.55
CA HIS A 24 9.26 7.45 24.24
C HIS A 24 9.08 6.09 23.54
N GLU A 25 9.04 5.00 24.31
CA GLU A 25 8.77 3.64 23.82
C GLU A 25 7.32 3.48 23.28
N LEU A 26 6.40 4.35 23.70
CA LEU A 26 5.00 4.35 23.26
C LEU A 26 4.73 5.29 22.08
N VAL A 27 5.74 6.05 21.62
CA VAL A 27 5.62 7.03 20.51
C VAL A 27 6.29 6.50 19.23
N GLU A 28 6.80 5.27 19.22
CA GLU A 28 7.49 4.76 18.03
C GLU A 28 6.61 4.59 16.78
N ARG A 29 5.28 4.66 16.86
CA ARG A 29 4.43 4.65 15.66
C ARG A 29 3.21 5.56 15.85
N PRO A 30 3.11 6.64 15.05
CA PRO A 30 2.48 6.44 13.75
C PRO A 30 3.12 7.30 12.65
N ILE A 31 4.41 7.09 12.37
CA ILE A 31 4.93 7.50 11.06
C ILE A 31 4.61 6.36 10.11
N LEU A 32 3.59 6.55 9.28
CA LEU A 32 3.33 5.63 8.18
C LEU A 32 4.56 5.65 7.25
N PRO A 33 5.07 4.49 6.84
CA PRO A 33 6.16 4.46 5.86
C PRO A 33 5.70 5.19 4.61
N THR A 34 6.54 6.11 4.12
CA THR A 34 6.25 6.89 2.90
C THR A 34 6.44 6.06 1.63
N CYS A 35 7.17 4.94 1.73
CA CYS A 35 7.44 4.02 0.62
C CYS A 35 6.68 2.71 0.79
N ILE A 36 6.33 2.09 -0.33
CA ILE A 36 5.78 0.72 -0.31
C ILE A 36 6.89 -0.24 0.09
N THR A 37 6.58 -1.11 1.04
CA THR A 37 7.48 -2.17 1.49
C THR A 37 7.57 -3.27 0.45
N VAL A 38 8.77 -3.79 0.23
CA VAL A 38 8.97 -4.99 -0.57
C VAL A 38 8.20 -6.17 0.08
N PRO A 39 7.45 -6.96 -0.71
CA PRO A 39 6.71 -8.09 -0.18
C PRO A 39 7.67 -9.13 0.40
N LEU A 40 7.23 -9.79 1.49
CA LEU A 40 7.98 -10.87 2.11
C LEU A 40 8.14 -12.04 1.13
N GLN A 41 9.31 -12.68 1.17
CA GLN A 41 9.55 -13.92 0.43
C GLN A 41 8.89 -15.08 1.18
N TRP A 42 8.21 -15.95 0.43
CA TRP A 42 7.59 -17.19 0.93
C TRP A 42 8.26 -18.39 0.26
N ASP A 43 8.31 -19.51 0.98
CA ASP A 43 8.90 -20.75 0.45
C ASP A 43 8.04 -21.36 -0.67
N GLU A 44 6.73 -21.16 -0.61
CA GLU A 44 5.77 -21.70 -1.58
C GLU A 44 4.86 -20.59 -2.12
N TYR A 45 4.64 -20.62 -3.44
CA TYR A 45 3.77 -19.72 -4.17
C TYR A 45 2.79 -20.50 -5.05
N PRO A 46 1.60 -19.97 -5.34
CA PRO A 46 1.08 -18.67 -4.88
C PRO A 46 0.69 -18.69 -3.40
N MET A 47 0.73 -17.52 -2.76
CA MET A 47 0.17 -17.37 -1.42
C MET A 47 -1.33 -17.72 -1.42
N PRO A 48 -1.93 -18.07 -0.27
CA PRO A 48 -3.38 -18.34 -0.17
C PRO A 48 -4.28 -17.19 -0.68
N SER A 49 -3.77 -15.96 -0.70
CA SER A 49 -4.45 -14.79 -1.29
C SER A 49 -4.45 -14.76 -2.82
N GLY A 50 -3.80 -15.72 -3.47
CA GLY A 50 -3.56 -15.77 -4.91
C GLY A 50 -2.41 -14.88 -5.38
N TRP A 51 -1.70 -14.19 -4.48
CA TRP A 51 -0.55 -13.37 -4.84
C TRP A 51 0.70 -14.21 -5.08
N GLY A 52 1.43 -13.90 -6.15
CA GLY A 52 2.75 -14.42 -6.43
C GLY A 52 3.69 -13.30 -6.93
N PRO A 53 4.99 -13.40 -6.67
CA PRO A 53 5.97 -12.45 -7.16
C PRO A 53 6.08 -12.54 -8.69
N GLN A 54 6.53 -11.46 -9.31
CA GLN A 54 6.93 -11.49 -10.71
C GLN A 54 8.15 -12.41 -10.85
N GLN A 55 8.21 -13.23 -11.90
CA GLN A 55 9.38 -14.07 -12.16
C GLN A 55 10.62 -13.19 -12.42
N ASP A 56 11.75 -13.55 -11.80
CA ASP A 56 13.02 -12.81 -11.93
C ASP A 56 13.60 -12.90 -13.35
N THR A 57 13.32 -14.00 -14.03
CA THR A 57 13.74 -14.17 -15.43
C THR A 57 12.75 -13.42 -16.33
N PRO A 58 13.21 -12.42 -17.11
CA PRO A 58 12.37 -11.81 -18.12
C PRO A 58 11.92 -12.90 -19.08
N SER A 59 10.62 -13.06 -19.25
CA SER A 59 10.09 -14.00 -20.24
C SER A 59 10.72 -13.70 -21.61
N ALA A 60 11.05 -14.74 -22.38
CA ALA A 60 11.58 -14.60 -23.74
C ALA A 60 10.56 -13.95 -24.71
N LEU A 61 9.31 -13.79 -24.27
CA LEU A 61 8.31 -12.99 -24.96
C LEU A 61 8.81 -11.54 -25.07
N ALA A 62 8.59 -10.90 -26.21
CA ALA A 62 9.07 -9.55 -26.54
C ALA A 62 8.45 -8.41 -25.68
N ARG A 63 7.94 -8.75 -24.50
CA ARG A 63 7.08 -7.90 -23.68
C ARG A 63 7.39 -8.11 -22.21
N LEU A 64 7.67 -7.01 -21.56
CA LEU A 64 7.83 -6.97 -20.12
C LEU A 64 6.56 -6.34 -19.53
N LEU A 65 5.66 -7.17 -19.00
CA LEU A 65 4.61 -6.69 -18.12
C LEU A 65 5.23 -6.36 -16.77
N LYS A 66 5.12 -5.08 -16.35
CA LYS A 66 5.65 -4.64 -15.06
C LYS A 66 4.52 -4.61 -14.05
N HIS A 67 4.73 -5.20 -12.87
CA HIS A 67 3.78 -5.08 -11.77
C HIS A 67 3.52 -3.61 -11.36
N SER A 68 2.38 -3.39 -10.70
CA SER A 68 2.02 -2.12 -10.06
C SER A 68 3.06 -1.73 -8.99
N HIS A 69 2.99 -0.50 -8.50
CA HIS A 69 3.82 -0.10 -7.35
C HIS A 69 3.54 -0.96 -6.11
N THR A 70 2.32 -1.50 -5.99
CA THR A 70 1.87 -2.43 -4.95
C THR A 70 2.17 -3.90 -5.26
N HIS A 71 3.03 -4.20 -6.23
CA HIS A 71 3.40 -5.55 -6.65
C HIS A 71 2.25 -6.41 -7.19
N SER A 72 1.19 -5.79 -7.73
CA SER A 72 0.04 -6.48 -8.32
C SER A 72 0.13 -6.50 -9.85
N VAL A 73 -0.48 -7.51 -10.49
CA VAL A 73 -0.62 -7.54 -11.95
C VAL A 73 -1.41 -6.31 -12.41
N PRO A 74 -0.97 -5.56 -13.44
CA PRO A 74 -1.59 -4.29 -13.84
C PRO A 74 -2.86 -4.49 -14.70
N ALA A 75 -3.73 -5.42 -14.32
CA ALA A 75 -5.03 -5.64 -14.92
C ALA A 75 -6.10 -4.97 -14.07
N THR A 76 -7.00 -4.21 -14.68
CA THR A 76 -8.05 -3.48 -13.96
C THR A 76 -9.35 -3.53 -14.75
N GLY A 77 -10.47 -3.72 -14.05
CA GLY A 77 -11.80 -3.55 -14.62
C GLY A 77 -12.21 -2.07 -14.58
N ASP A 78 -12.47 -1.49 -15.75
CA ASP A 78 -12.97 -0.14 -15.92
C ASP A 78 -14.46 -0.17 -16.29
N ILE A 79 -15.25 0.73 -15.69
CA ILE A 79 -16.67 0.92 -16.02
C ILE A 79 -16.78 2.25 -16.78
N THR A 80 -16.88 2.18 -18.11
CA THR A 80 -16.95 3.36 -18.98
C THR A 80 -18.37 3.95 -19.07
N SER A 81 -19.39 3.12 -18.85
CA SER A 81 -20.80 3.51 -18.77
C SER A 81 -21.54 2.51 -17.87
N SER A 82 -22.72 2.84 -17.35
CA SER A 82 -23.49 1.96 -16.45
C SER A 82 -23.73 0.56 -17.02
N LYS A 83 -23.68 0.41 -18.35
CA LYS A 83 -23.85 -0.87 -19.06
C LYS A 83 -22.58 -1.43 -19.70
N ARG A 84 -21.47 -0.69 -19.73
CA ARG A 84 -20.24 -1.13 -20.40
C ARG A 84 -19.13 -1.32 -19.37
N LYS A 85 -18.74 -2.58 -19.16
CA LYS A 85 -17.56 -2.98 -18.41
C LYS A 85 -16.46 -3.37 -19.41
N THR A 86 -15.26 -2.85 -19.20
CA THR A 86 -14.09 -3.12 -20.02
C THR A 86 -12.94 -3.53 -19.11
N SER A 87 -12.15 -4.53 -19.47
CA SER A 87 -10.90 -4.82 -18.77
C SER A 87 -9.75 -4.13 -19.51
N GLY A 88 -8.84 -3.51 -18.75
CA GLY A 88 -7.66 -2.85 -19.28
C GLY A 88 -6.40 -3.44 -18.65
N MET A 89 -5.40 -3.75 -19.47
CA MET A 89 -4.06 -4.10 -19.02
C MET A 89 -3.12 -2.92 -19.25
N ARG A 90 -2.42 -2.52 -18.19
CA ARG A 90 -1.51 -1.35 -18.18
C ARG A 90 -0.06 -1.82 -18.01
N LYS A 91 0.90 -0.89 -18.11
CA LYS A 91 2.34 -1.14 -17.88
C LYS A 91 2.93 -2.24 -18.77
N ILE A 92 2.46 -2.33 -20.01
CA ILE A 92 3.05 -3.16 -21.06
C ILE A 92 4.30 -2.43 -21.57
N GLY A 93 5.48 -3.00 -21.36
CA GLY A 93 6.71 -2.55 -22.00
C GLY A 93 6.98 -3.31 -23.29
N GLY A 94 7.50 -2.62 -24.32
CA GLY A 94 7.80 -3.22 -25.63
C GLY A 94 6.64 -3.11 -26.61
N ASP A 95 6.57 -4.04 -27.57
CA ASP A 95 5.54 -4.08 -28.59
C ASP A 95 4.16 -4.48 -28.01
N THR A 96 3.16 -3.63 -28.19
CA THR A 96 1.78 -3.84 -27.71
C THR A 96 0.89 -4.58 -28.70
N ARG A 97 1.38 -4.98 -29.88
CA ARG A 97 0.55 -5.64 -30.89
C ARG A 97 0.27 -7.10 -30.58
N ALA A 98 1.28 -7.94 -30.38
CA ALA A 98 0.96 -9.34 -30.12
C ALA A 98 0.40 -9.72 -28.73
N PRO A 99 0.43 -8.91 -27.63
CA PRO A 99 -0.40 -9.21 -26.46
C PRO A 99 -1.87 -8.90 -26.74
N GLN A 100 -2.19 -8.00 -27.67
CA GLN A 100 -3.54 -7.74 -28.14
C GLN A 100 -4.04 -8.89 -29.01
N GLU A 101 -3.20 -9.41 -29.91
CA GLU A 101 -3.50 -10.60 -30.72
C GLU A 101 -3.69 -11.83 -29.82
N GLU A 102 -2.78 -12.08 -28.88
CA GLU A 102 -2.88 -13.17 -27.90
C GLU A 102 -4.14 -13.04 -27.02
N ALA A 103 -4.44 -11.84 -26.51
CA ALA A 103 -5.67 -11.62 -25.75
C ALA A 103 -6.92 -11.88 -26.59
N THR A 104 -6.88 -11.51 -27.88
CA THR A 104 -7.98 -11.76 -28.82
C THR A 104 -8.13 -13.25 -29.13
N GLU A 105 -7.02 -14.00 -29.21
CA GLU A 105 -7.04 -15.46 -29.36
C GLU A 105 -7.57 -16.14 -28.10
N LEU A 106 -7.07 -15.78 -26.92
CA LEU A 106 -7.47 -16.37 -25.64
C LEU A 106 -8.94 -16.10 -25.31
N LEU A 107 -9.41 -14.86 -25.53
CA LEU A 107 -10.80 -14.47 -25.26
C LEU A 107 -11.73 -14.82 -26.42
N GLY A 108 -11.23 -14.89 -27.65
CA GLY A 108 -11.99 -15.33 -28.82
C GLY A 108 -12.21 -16.84 -28.86
N ARG A 109 -11.32 -17.62 -28.23
CA ARG A 109 -11.49 -19.06 -28.00
C ARG A 109 -12.39 -19.39 -26.80
N ALA A 110 -12.72 -18.38 -25.99
CA ALA A 110 -13.73 -18.48 -24.94
C ALA A 110 -15.11 -18.22 -25.57
N GLU A 111 -15.66 -19.25 -26.21
CA GLU A 111 -17.04 -19.28 -26.71
C GLU A 111 -18.07 -19.10 -25.56
N PRO A 112 -19.31 -18.66 -25.86
CA PRO A 112 -20.49 -19.12 -25.14
C PRO A 112 -20.80 -20.61 -25.37
#